data_AF-A0A0Q5LHX1-F1
#
_entry.id   AF-A0A0Q5LHX1-F1
#
_cell.length_a   1.000
_cell.length_b   1.000
_cell.length_c   1.000
_cell.angle_alpha   90.00
_cell.angle_beta   90.00
_cell.angle_gamma   90.00
#
_symmetry.space_group_name_H-M   'P 1'
#
loop_
_entity.id
_entity.type
_entity.pdbx_description
1 polymer ?
#
loop_
_entity_poly.entity_id
_entity_poly.type
_entity_poly.pdbx_seq_one_letter_code
_entity_poly.pdbx_strand_id
1 'polypeptide(L)'
;MPLPRLRRARRALAGVVGLALVAASLSACSLLLVPPPEGSEESLAALADRLRVVDGVAGVETDLSQVDAKDDPHHWIARVAVTADGPDIDLVDDLDDAAFGGVTRAALLLDLHLPAGEGTSAATLDVLDAASVTLADGLRRVPEVESVVVDRSSAQVTVAASASLRATVDAVRPLVDGLRTSLTRGSAYLGVGRTSPGPALLDRLDAQLAAGRLTSLSLSVADPVAGPVGPTLWVETREVVSIADELAATTDEEADAGTRDRTGFTVSPPDVAGVDRDVDGWLGLPLGSPPPPTVPRITPDAPPAPLTEAELQTVDLTEEEAAVRAFLDASVALTGVEAVVAVDGREQCEGSLRVRVRGWVVAPVFLHVDDAQVPFDAVTASWTDQGLRPVDRALGLDIWATQGSGASGVAGATIRGTAEGLSLSATSACGS
;
A
#
# COMPACT_ATOMS: atom_id res chain seq x y z
N MET A 1 -48.22 66.50 -20.55
CA MET A 1 -47.77 66.15 -19.17
C MET A 1 -47.67 64.62 -19.07
N PRO A 2 -46.67 64.09 -18.35
CA PRO A 2 -45.77 63.04 -18.84
C PRO A 2 -46.23 61.58 -18.62
N LEU A 3 -45.70 60.69 -19.47
CA LEU A 3 -46.02 59.26 -19.64
C LEU A 3 -45.45 58.35 -18.53
N PRO A 4 -46.21 57.35 -18.01
CA PRO A 4 -45.70 56.37 -17.05
C PRO A 4 -45.59 54.98 -17.70
N ARG A 5 -44.52 54.70 -18.46
CA ARG A 5 -44.31 53.33 -19.02
C ARG A 5 -42.89 52.76 -19.01
N LEU A 6 -41.90 53.44 -18.39
CA LEU A 6 -40.49 53.01 -18.50
C LEU A 6 -39.86 52.41 -17.22
N ARG A 7 -40.62 52.13 -16.15
CA ARG A 7 -40.04 51.64 -14.88
C ARG A 7 -40.14 50.13 -14.63
N ARG A 8 -40.93 49.35 -15.38
CA ARG A 8 -41.09 47.90 -15.14
C ARG A 8 -40.11 47.00 -15.90
N ALA A 9 -39.49 47.47 -16.99
CA ALA A 9 -38.59 46.64 -17.79
C ALA A 9 -37.16 46.49 -17.19
N ARG A 10 -36.73 47.40 -16.30
CA ARG A 10 -35.36 47.40 -15.77
C ARG A 10 -35.11 46.49 -14.56
N ARG A 11 -36.15 45.95 -13.91
CA ARG A 11 -35.97 45.02 -12.77
C ARG A 11 -35.97 43.54 -13.16
N ALA A 12 -36.43 43.19 -14.36
CA ALA A 12 -36.40 41.81 -14.84
C ALA A 12 -35.04 41.41 -15.46
N LEU A 13 -34.26 42.37 -16.00
CA LEU A 13 -32.96 42.07 -16.62
C LEU A 13 -31.81 41.92 -15.61
N ALA A 14 -31.91 42.49 -14.41
CA ALA A 14 -30.85 42.41 -13.40
C ALA A 14 -30.83 41.07 -12.66
N GLY A 15 -31.95 40.34 -12.59
CA GLY A 15 -32.03 39.02 -11.97
C GLY A 15 -31.44 37.89 -12.83
N VAL A 16 -31.56 37.99 -14.16
CA VAL A 16 -31.08 36.94 -15.09
C VAL A 16 -29.57 37.00 -15.26
N VAL A 17 -28.96 38.20 -15.26
CA VAL A 17 -27.50 38.37 -15.38
C VAL A 17 -26.77 37.93 -14.11
N GLY A 18 -27.36 38.16 -12.93
CA GLY A 18 -26.79 37.70 -11.65
C GLY A 18 -26.79 36.17 -11.51
N LEU A 19 -27.85 35.49 -11.96
CA LEU A 19 -27.93 34.02 -11.92
C LEU A 19 -26.98 33.35 -12.93
N ALA A 20 -26.78 33.96 -14.10
CA ALA A 20 -25.86 33.46 -15.13
C ALA A 20 -24.39 33.59 -14.73
N LEU A 21 -24.01 34.65 -13.99
CA LEU A 21 -22.65 34.84 -13.47
C LEU A 21 -22.32 33.87 -12.31
N VAL A 22 -23.29 33.57 -11.44
CA VAL A 22 -23.11 32.55 -10.38
C VAL A 22 -23.06 31.14 -10.96
N ALA A 23 -23.89 30.83 -11.97
CA ALA A 23 -23.81 29.58 -12.70
C ALA A 23 -22.45 29.44 -13.43
N ALA A 24 -21.98 30.48 -14.12
CA ALA A 24 -20.70 30.45 -14.82
C ALA A 24 -19.48 30.35 -13.87
N SER A 25 -19.54 30.93 -12.67
CA SER A 25 -18.48 30.75 -11.66
C SER A 25 -18.47 29.36 -11.02
N LEU A 26 -19.62 28.67 -10.95
CA LEU A 26 -19.69 27.27 -10.51
C LEU A 26 -19.29 26.30 -11.64
N SER A 27 -19.59 26.62 -12.91
CA SER A 27 -19.18 25.83 -14.08
C SER A 27 -17.69 25.91 -14.37
N ALA A 28 -17.02 26.99 -13.97
CA ALA A 28 -15.57 27.16 -14.16
C ALA A 28 -14.73 26.25 -13.26
N CYS A 29 -15.25 25.84 -12.09
CA CYS A 29 -14.58 24.85 -11.23
C CYS A 29 -14.75 23.41 -11.74
N SER A 30 -15.88 23.08 -12.40
CA SER A 30 -16.10 21.76 -13.02
C SER A 30 -15.30 21.52 -14.31
N LEU A 31 -14.75 22.57 -14.95
CA LEU A 31 -13.86 22.44 -16.12
C LEU A 31 -12.41 22.11 -15.76
N LEU A 32 -12.06 22.19 -14.47
CA LEU A 32 -10.72 21.83 -13.96
C LEU A 32 -10.65 20.40 -13.43
N LEU A 33 -11.80 19.73 -13.27
CA LEU A 33 -11.88 18.34 -12.84
C LEU A 33 -12.04 17.46 -14.08
N VAL A 34 -11.07 16.58 -14.31
CA VAL A 34 -11.21 15.54 -15.33
C VAL A 34 -12.34 14.63 -14.88
N PRO A 35 -13.33 14.31 -15.76
CA PRO A 35 -14.38 13.37 -15.40
C PRO A 35 -13.80 11.95 -15.22
N PRO A 36 -14.49 11.06 -14.50
CA PRO A 36 -14.11 9.66 -14.43
C PRO A 36 -13.92 9.05 -15.83
N PRO A 37 -13.00 8.09 -15.99
CA PRO A 37 -12.78 7.42 -17.27
C PRO A 37 -14.08 6.78 -17.77
N GLU A 38 -14.33 6.87 -19.07
CA GLU A 38 -15.52 6.25 -19.67
C GLU A 38 -15.56 4.74 -19.35
N GLY A 39 -16.72 4.30 -18.84
CA GLY A 39 -16.98 2.92 -18.41
C GLY A 39 -16.58 2.60 -16.96
N SER A 40 -15.83 3.45 -16.27
CA SER A 40 -15.37 3.18 -14.90
C SER A 40 -16.51 3.10 -13.88
N GLU A 41 -17.45 4.05 -13.90
CA GLU A 41 -18.62 4.06 -13.00
C GLU A 41 -19.53 2.85 -13.21
N GLU A 42 -19.81 2.49 -14.47
CA GLU A 42 -20.64 1.33 -14.83
C GLU A 42 -19.95 0.01 -14.43
N SER A 43 -18.64 -0.08 -14.67
CA SER A 43 -17.82 -1.22 -14.27
C SER A 43 -17.74 -1.37 -12.74
N LEU A 44 -17.65 -0.27 -12.00
CA LEU A 44 -17.65 -0.27 -10.53
C LEU A 44 -19.01 -0.68 -9.98
N ALA A 45 -20.10 -0.19 -10.55
CA ALA A 45 -21.45 -0.61 -10.18
C ALA A 45 -21.66 -2.12 -10.43
N ALA A 46 -21.22 -2.62 -11.59
CA ALA A 46 -21.29 -4.04 -11.92
C ALA A 46 -20.42 -4.90 -11.00
N LEU A 47 -19.25 -4.42 -10.59
CA LEU A 47 -18.41 -5.09 -9.58
C LEU A 47 -19.14 -5.13 -8.23
N ALA A 48 -19.71 -4.02 -7.78
CA ALA A 48 -20.45 -3.96 -6.53
C ALA A 48 -21.63 -4.93 -6.50
N ASP A 49 -22.36 -5.07 -7.61
CA ASP A 49 -23.46 -6.02 -7.73
C ASP A 49 -22.99 -7.48 -7.66
N ARG A 50 -21.83 -7.82 -8.23
CA ARG A 50 -21.23 -9.16 -8.07
C ARG A 50 -20.84 -9.43 -6.62
N LEU A 51 -20.22 -8.47 -5.94
CA LEU A 51 -19.79 -8.63 -4.55
C LEU A 51 -20.98 -8.77 -3.60
N ARG A 52 -22.09 -8.04 -3.84
CA ARG A 52 -23.30 -8.12 -2.99
C ARG A 52 -23.98 -9.49 -2.96
N VAL A 53 -23.75 -10.32 -3.99
CA VAL A 53 -24.36 -11.65 -4.08
C VAL A 53 -23.43 -12.77 -3.60
N VAL A 54 -22.22 -12.44 -3.17
CA VAL A 54 -21.31 -13.39 -2.53
C VAL A 54 -21.88 -13.76 -1.15
N ASP A 55 -21.99 -15.05 -0.88
CA ASP A 55 -22.43 -15.57 0.41
C ASP A 55 -21.47 -15.08 1.52
N GLY A 56 -22.01 -14.57 2.63
CA GLY A 56 -21.20 -13.98 3.70
C GLY A 56 -21.01 -12.46 3.63
N VAL A 57 -21.51 -11.79 2.57
CA VAL A 57 -21.46 -10.32 2.45
C VAL A 57 -22.70 -9.66 3.05
N ALA A 58 -22.49 -8.76 4.02
CA ALA A 58 -23.53 -7.93 4.62
C ALA A 58 -23.74 -6.59 3.90
N GLY A 59 -22.69 -6.02 3.30
CA GLY A 59 -22.76 -4.71 2.66
C GLY A 59 -21.58 -4.43 1.74
N VAL A 60 -21.81 -3.57 0.75
CA VAL A 60 -20.79 -3.11 -0.21
C VAL A 60 -20.94 -1.62 -0.44
N GLU A 61 -19.90 -0.87 -0.10
CA GLU A 61 -19.75 0.55 -0.37
C GLU A 61 -18.68 0.78 -1.45
N THR A 62 -18.88 1.79 -2.28
CA THR A 62 -17.98 2.09 -3.41
C THR A 62 -17.70 3.57 -3.52
N ASP A 63 -16.45 3.92 -3.77
CA ASP A 63 -15.98 5.26 -4.11
C ASP A 63 -15.12 5.22 -5.37
N LEU A 64 -15.21 6.28 -6.18
CA LEU A 64 -14.37 6.46 -7.35
C LEU A 64 -13.77 7.85 -7.29
N SER A 65 -12.46 7.90 -7.10
CA SER A 65 -11.74 9.16 -6.85
C SER A 65 -10.46 9.26 -7.65
N GLN A 66 -10.14 10.50 -8.01
CA GLN A 66 -8.89 10.86 -8.67
C GLN A 66 -7.80 11.09 -7.62
N VAL A 67 -6.64 10.47 -7.78
CA VAL A 67 -5.55 10.53 -6.79
C VAL A 67 -4.81 11.86 -6.85
N ASP A 68 -4.44 12.26 -8.06
CA ASP A 68 -3.65 13.44 -8.30
C ASP A 68 -4.20 14.25 -9.48
N ALA A 69 -5.19 15.09 -9.19
CA ALA A 69 -5.80 15.94 -10.20
C ALA A 69 -4.82 16.91 -10.90
N LYS A 70 -3.64 17.12 -10.34
CA LYS A 70 -2.70 18.15 -10.77
C LYS A 70 -1.56 17.58 -11.60
N ASP A 71 -0.89 16.55 -11.09
CA ASP A 71 0.32 16.00 -11.69
C ASP A 71 0.05 14.66 -12.43
N ASP A 72 -1.01 13.92 -12.08
CA ASP A 72 -1.47 12.72 -12.80
C ASP A 72 -3.01 12.64 -12.94
N PRO A 73 -3.61 13.50 -13.80
CA PRO A 73 -5.06 13.63 -13.88
C PRO A 73 -5.77 12.40 -14.48
N HIS A 74 -5.03 11.36 -14.88
CA HIS A 74 -5.60 10.12 -15.38
C HIS A 74 -5.50 8.97 -14.37
N HIS A 75 -4.92 9.22 -13.19
CA HIS A 75 -4.87 8.24 -12.11
C HIS A 75 -6.17 8.23 -11.31
N TRP A 76 -6.96 7.18 -11.52
CA TRP A 76 -8.20 6.92 -10.81
C TRP A 76 -8.09 5.67 -9.96
N ILE A 77 -8.63 5.75 -8.74
CA ILE A 77 -8.77 4.61 -7.85
C ILE A 77 -10.26 4.38 -7.61
N ALA A 78 -10.69 3.15 -7.86
CA ALA A 78 -11.95 2.61 -7.38
C ALA A 78 -11.70 1.95 -6.03
N ARG A 79 -12.34 2.46 -4.98
CA ARG A 79 -12.31 1.86 -3.64
C ARG A 79 -13.62 1.11 -3.42
N VAL A 80 -13.52 -0.13 -2.98
CA VAL A 80 -14.67 -0.95 -2.61
C VAL A 80 -14.44 -1.43 -1.18
N ALA A 81 -15.37 -1.10 -0.30
CA ALA A 81 -15.37 -1.58 1.08
C ALA A 81 -16.51 -2.60 1.24
N VAL A 82 -16.14 -3.84 1.56
CA VAL A 82 -17.04 -4.96 1.79
C VAL A 82 -17.15 -5.19 3.28
N THR A 83 -18.37 -5.31 3.80
CA THR A 83 -18.61 -5.72 5.19
C THR A 83 -19.10 -7.16 5.21
N ALA A 84 -18.42 -8.03 5.93
CA ALA A 84 -18.85 -9.41 6.12
C ALA A 84 -19.98 -9.53 7.16
N ASP A 85 -20.84 -10.53 7.01
CA ASP A 85 -21.90 -10.86 7.97
C ASP A 85 -21.38 -11.68 9.18
N GLY A 86 -20.19 -12.27 9.04
CA GLY A 86 -19.54 -13.13 10.02
C GLY A 86 -18.02 -13.00 10.00
N PRO A 87 -17.33 -13.60 11.00
CA PRO A 87 -15.89 -13.42 11.19
C PRO A 87 -15.04 -14.29 10.26
N ASP A 88 -15.63 -14.97 9.27
CA ASP A 88 -14.95 -15.94 8.42
C ASP A 88 -13.99 -15.24 7.45
N ILE A 89 -12.70 -15.57 7.54
CA ILE A 89 -11.67 -14.96 6.69
C ILE A 89 -11.57 -15.66 5.34
N ASP A 90 -12.12 -16.87 5.20
CA ASP A 90 -12.10 -17.62 3.94
C ASP A 90 -12.98 -16.94 2.86
N LEU A 91 -13.87 -16.03 3.27
CA LEU A 91 -14.62 -15.13 2.38
C LEU A 91 -13.71 -14.32 1.44
N VAL A 92 -12.44 -14.12 1.79
CA VAL A 92 -11.45 -13.44 0.95
C VAL A 92 -11.33 -14.11 -0.41
N ASP A 93 -11.31 -15.44 -0.49
CA ASP A 93 -11.13 -16.17 -1.75
C ASP A 93 -12.33 -15.93 -2.69
N ASP A 94 -13.56 -16.00 -2.16
CA ASP A 94 -14.78 -15.74 -2.92
C ASP A 94 -14.87 -14.28 -3.41
N LEU A 95 -14.37 -13.34 -2.60
CA LEU A 95 -14.32 -11.92 -2.96
C LEU A 95 -13.25 -11.62 -4.01
N ASP A 96 -12.07 -12.23 -3.95
CA ASP A 96 -11.05 -12.11 -5.01
C ASP A 96 -11.58 -12.65 -6.34
N ASP A 97 -12.23 -13.82 -6.31
CA ASP A 97 -12.87 -14.41 -7.48
C ASP A 97 -13.98 -13.52 -8.05
N ALA A 98 -14.84 -12.93 -7.21
CA ALA A 98 -15.88 -12.01 -7.64
C ALA A 98 -15.32 -10.67 -8.16
N ALA A 99 -14.18 -10.25 -7.64
CA ALA A 99 -13.44 -9.06 -8.06
C ALA A 99 -12.64 -9.26 -9.35
N PHE A 100 -12.59 -10.49 -9.87
CA PHE A 100 -11.97 -10.79 -11.15
C PHE A 100 -12.43 -9.83 -12.26
N GLY A 101 -11.47 -9.33 -13.03
CA GLY A 101 -11.67 -8.33 -14.08
C GLY A 101 -11.62 -6.86 -13.60
N GLY A 102 -11.64 -6.61 -12.29
CA GLY A 102 -11.40 -5.29 -11.69
C GLY A 102 -12.39 -4.20 -12.12
N VAL A 103 -11.90 -2.97 -12.19
CA VAL A 103 -12.66 -1.79 -12.64
C VAL A 103 -12.01 -1.21 -13.89
N THR A 104 -12.82 -0.97 -14.92
CA THR A 104 -12.35 -0.45 -16.20
C THR A 104 -11.62 0.88 -16.02
N ARG A 105 -10.33 0.92 -16.40
CA ARG A 105 -9.47 2.12 -16.40
C ARG A 105 -9.32 2.79 -15.03
N ALA A 106 -9.47 2.05 -13.93
CA ALA A 106 -9.17 2.51 -12.58
C ALA A 106 -8.45 1.41 -11.80
N ALA A 107 -7.51 1.79 -10.93
CA ALA A 107 -6.89 0.85 -10.00
C ALA A 107 -7.93 0.46 -8.93
N LEU A 108 -7.98 -0.82 -8.56
CA LEU A 108 -8.92 -1.33 -7.56
C LEU A 108 -8.24 -1.45 -6.19
N LEU A 109 -8.88 -0.91 -5.16
CA LEU A 109 -8.64 -1.22 -3.75
C LEU A 109 -9.90 -1.90 -3.22
N LEU A 110 -9.76 -3.10 -2.67
CA LEU A 110 -10.86 -3.90 -2.15
C LEU A 110 -10.59 -4.23 -0.68
N ASP A 111 -11.22 -3.47 0.21
CA ASP A 111 -11.09 -3.64 1.65
C ASP A 111 -12.22 -4.55 2.17
N LEU A 112 -11.88 -5.54 2.99
CA LEU A 112 -12.83 -6.40 3.69
C LEU A 112 -12.85 -6.06 5.19
N HIS A 113 -14.03 -5.74 5.71
CA HIS A 113 -14.31 -5.57 7.13
C HIS A 113 -14.93 -6.85 7.71
N LEU A 114 -14.15 -7.56 8.51
CA LEU A 114 -14.57 -8.73 9.27
C LEU A 114 -14.99 -8.30 10.69
N PRO A 115 -16.20 -8.68 11.16
CA PRO A 115 -16.57 -8.52 12.56
C PRO A 115 -15.73 -9.43 13.47
N ALA A 116 -15.74 -9.11 14.77
CA ALA A 116 -15.17 -9.98 15.78
C ALA A 116 -15.97 -11.29 15.90
N GLY A 117 -15.28 -12.38 16.21
CA GLY A 117 -15.83 -13.72 16.36
C GLY A 117 -15.37 -14.41 17.65
N GLU A 118 -15.68 -15.69 17.78
CA GLU A 118 -15.16 -16.50 18.89
C GLU A 118 -13.64 -16.69 18.73
N GLY A 119 -12.86 -16.09 19.64
CA GLY A 119 -11.39 -16.17 19.61
C GLY A 119 -10.72 -15.34 18.51
N THR A 120 -11.48 -14.48 17.81
CA THR A 120 -10.95 -13.61 16.76
C THR A 120 -11.44 -12.17 16.90
N SER A 121 -10.52 -11.22 16.69
CA SER A 121 -10.80 -9.78 16.68
C SER A 121 -11.43 -9.34 15.36
N ALA A 122 -12.02 -8.15 15.37
CA ALA A 122 -12.44 -7.49 14.14
C ALA A 122 -11.21 -7.14 13.28
N ALA A 123 -11.34 -7.18 11.96
CA ALA A 123 -10.24 -6.90 11.05
C ALA A 123 -10.71 -6.11 9.83
N THR A 124 -9.88 -5.19 9.36
CA THR A 124 -9.95 -4.59 8.02
C THR A 124 -8.70 -4.98 7.27
N LEU A 125 -8.83 -5.50 6.04
CA LEU A 125 -7.70 -5.97 5.24
C LEU A 125 -7.92 -5.75 3.74
N ASP A 126 -6.84 -5.58 2.97
CA ASP A 126 -6.87 -5.57 1.50
C ASP A 126 -7.01 -7.02 1.00
N VAL A 127 -8.15 -7.34 0.38
CA VAL A 127 -8.48 -8.66 -0.18
C VAL A 127 -7.48 -9.08 -1.26
N LEU A 128 -6.96 -8.11 -2.02
CA LEU A 128 -6.09 -8.37 -3.16
C LEU A 128 -4.62 -8.57 -2.75
N ASP A 129 -4.31 -8.46 -1.46
CA ASP A 129 -2.96 -8.67 -0.93
C ASP A 129 -2.93 -9.86 0.04
N ALA A 130 -2.49 -11.01 -0.47
CA ALA A 130 -2.38 -12.24 0.31
C ALA A 130 -1.49 -12.11 1.57
N ALA A 131 -0.50 -11.21 1.56
CA ALA A 131 0.31 -10.91 2.73
C ALA A 131 -0.50 -10.20 3.81
N SER A 132 -1.32 -9.21 3.42
CA SER A 132 -2.27 -8.53 4.31
C SER A 132 -3.28 -9.50 4.92
N VAL A 133 -3.84 -10.42 4.12
CA VAL A 133 -4.78 -11.45 4.60
C VAL A 133 -4.15 -12.34 5.67
N THR A 134 -2.97 -12.89 5.38
CA THR A 134 -2.23 -13.77 6.31
C THR A 134 -1.89 -13.05 7.60
N LEU A 135 -1.44 -11.80 7.49
CA LEU A 135 -1.09 -10.99 8.65
C LEU A 135 -2.32 -10.64 9.50
N ALA A 136 -3.42 -10.25 8.87
CA ALA A 136 -4.67 -9.96 9.55
C ALA A 136 -5.20 -11.20 10.31
N ASP A 137 -5.12 -12.40 9.71
CA ASP A 137 -5.50 -13.66 10.37
C ASP A 137 -4.65 -13.95 11.61
N GLY A 138 -3.33 -13.76 11.50
CA GLY A 138 -2.42 -13.94 12.64
C GLY A 138 -2.71 -12.96 13.77
N LEU A 139 -2.82 -11.67 13.44
CA LEU A 139 -3.02 -10.60 14.43
C LEU A 139 -4.37 -10.70 15.12
N ARG A 140 -5.45 -11.02 14.40
CA ARG A 140 -6.79 -11.08 15.00
C ARG A 140 -6.97 -12.21 16.00
N ARG A 141 -6.11 -13.24 15.96
CA ARG A 141 -6.11 -14.38 16.91
C ARG A 141 -5.35 -14.08 18.19
N VAL A 142 -4.69 -12.93 18.30
CA VAL A 142 -4.01 -12.49 19.53
C VAL A 142 -5.07 -12.10 20.57
N PRO A 143 -5.12 -12.73 21.76
CA PRO A 143 -6.22 -12.56 22.72
C PRO A 143 -6.46 -11.13 23.20
N GLU A 144 -5.41 -10.30 23.25
CA GLU A 144 -5.46 -8.93 23.76
C GLU A 144 -5.87 -7.89 22.69
N VAL A 145 -5.96 -8.31 21.43
CA VAL A 145 -6.34 -7.45 20.31
C VAL A 145 -7.86 -7.28 20.29
N GLU A 146 -8.32 -6.06 19.99
CA GLU A 146 -9.74 -5.73 19.80
C GLU A 146 -10.06 -5.54 18.32
N SER A 147 -9.16 -4.90 17.58
CA SER A 147 -9.28 -4.73 16.14
C SER A 147 -7.93 -4.60 15.45
N VAL A 148 -7.90 -4.97 14.18
CA VAL A 148 -6.74 -4.84 13.31
C VAL A 148 -7.14 -4.12 12.03
N VAL A 149 -6.27 -3.23 11.54
CA VAL A 149 -6.33 -2.69 10.18
C VAL A 149 -5.01 -3.02 9.52
N VAL A 150 -5.04 -3.79 8.43
CA VAL A 150 -3.85 -4.15 7.67
C VAL A 150 -4.00 -3.62 6.25
N ASP A 151 -2.99 -2.89 5.80
CA ASP A 151 -2.80 -2.53 4.41
C ASP A 151 -1.43 -3.01 3.94
N ARG A 152 -1.14 -2.85 2.63
CA ARG A 152 0.11 -3.31 2.00
C ARG A 152 1.39 -2.78 2.64
N SER A 153 1.31 -1.69 3.39
CA SER A 153 2.45 -0.95 3.91
C SER A 153 2.48 -0.87 5.44
N SER A 154 1.36 -1.12 6.11
CA SER A 154 1.24 -0.92 7.54
C SER A 154 0.22 -1.84 8.19
N ALA A 155 0.44 -2.09 9.48
CA ALA A 155 -0.53 -2.73 10.35
C ALA A 155 -0.82 -1.83 11.56
N GLN A 156 -2.10 -1.63 11.85
CA GLN A 156 -2.57 -0.89 13.02
C GLN A 156 -3.35 -1.87 13.90
N VAL A 157 -2.88 -2.05 15.13
CA VAL A 157 -3.42 -3.01 16.09
C VAL A 157 -4.01 -2.24 17.26
N THR A 158 -5.33 -2.31 17.45
CA THR A 158 -5.99 -1.76 18.64
C THR A 158 -6.15 -2.87 19.66
N VAL A 159 -5.77 -2.60 20.90
CA VAL A 159 -5.78 -3.59 21.99
C VAL A 159 -6.61 -3.11 23.15
N ALA A 160 -7.09 -4.06 23.95
CA ALA A 160 -7.92 -3.77 25.10
C ALA A 160 -7.22 -2.83 26.09
N ALA A 161 -7.98 -1.92 26.70
CA ALA A 161 -7.44 -0.98 27.69
C ALA A 161 -6.76 -1.69 28.88
N SER A 162 -7.16 -2.93 29.18
CA SER A 162 -6.57 -3.78 30.22
C SER A 162 -5.38 -4.64 29.77
N ALA A 163 -5.06 -4.65 28.47
CA ALA A 163 -3.96 -5.45 27.93
C ALA A 163 -2.60 -4.97 28.45
N SER A 164 -1.68 -5.91 28.67
CA SER A 164 -0.27 -5.58 28.91
C SER A 164 0.40 -5.25 27.58
N LEU A 165 0.98 -4.06 27.47
CA LEU A 165 1.77 -3.68 26.31
C LEU A 165 2.90 -4.68 26.05
N ARG A 166 3.57 -5.16 27.12
CA ARG A 166 4.63 -6.15 26.98
C ARG A 166 4.13 -7.45 26.36
N ALA A 167 3.12 -8.06 26.97
CA ALA A 167 2.60 -9.35 26.50
C ALA A 167 2.10 -9.25 25.05
N THR A 168 1.41 -8.16 24.72
CA THR A 168 0.91 -7.95 23.36
C THR A 168 2.02 -7.70 22.35
N VAL A 169 3.03 -6.88 22.67
CA VAL A 169 4.16 -6.66 21.76
C VAL A 169 4.95 -7.96 21.55
N ASP A 170 5.14 -8.77 22.59
CA ASP A 170 5.80 -10.09 22.47
C ASP A 170 5.01 -11.05 21.56
N ALA A 171 3.67 -10.97 21.56
CA ALA A 171 2.80 -11.78 20.70
C ALA A 171 2.71 -11.26 19.25
N VAL A 172 2.68 -9.93 19.06
CA VAL A 172 2.53 -9.28 17.75
C VAL A 172 3.84 -9.26 16.96
N ARG A 173 4.97 -9.00 17.62
CA ARG A 173 6.28 -8.79 16.98
C ARG A 173 6.71 -9.91 16.01
N PRO A 174 6.53 -11.22 16.31
CA PRO A 174 6.88 -12.29 15.38
C PRO A 174 6.05 -12.31 14.09
N LEU A 175 4.88 -11.67 14.08
CA LEU A 175 3.97 -11.65 12.94
C LEU A 175 4.31 -10.52 11.96
N VAL A 176 4.91 -9.42 12.44
CA VAL A 176 5.05 -8.16 11.69
C VAL A 176 6.49 -7.88 11.21
N ASP A 177 7.35 -8.90 11.10
CA ASP A 177 8.79 -8.73 10.85
C ASP A 177 9.09 -7.84 9.63
N GLY A 178 9.44 -6.58 9.89
CA GLY A 178 9.79 -5.58 8.87
C GLY A 178 8.66 -4.67 8.40
N LEU A 179 7.39 -4.93 8.76
CA LEU A 179 6.26 -4.07 8.41
C LEU A 179 6.11 -2.91 9.40
N ARG A 180 5.72 -1.73 8.91
CA ARG A 180 5.40 -0.59 9.77
C ARG A 180 4.17 -0.92 10.61
N THR A 181 4.39 -1.25 11.87
CA THR A 181 3.31 -1.65 12.78
C THR A 181 3.13 -0.62 13.88
N SER A 182 1.89 -0.29 14.18
CA SER A 182 1.52 0.50 15.34
C SER A 182 0.51 -0.23 16.22
N LEU A 183 0.64 -0.03 17.52
CA LEU A 183 -0.23 -0.56 18.55
C LEU A 183 -0.88 0.60 19.29
N THR A 184 -2.21 0.58 19.38
CA THR A 184 -3.00 1.59 20.08
C THR A 184 -3.71 0.98 21.29
N ARG A 185 -3.52 1.58 22.46
CA ARG A 185 -4.19 1.22 23.71
C ARG A 185 -4.73 2.50 24.36
N GLY A 186 -6.00 2.81 24.15
CA GLY A 186 -6.58 4.06 24.64
C GLY A 186 -5.85 5.28 24.07
N SER A 187 -5.22 6.09 24.93
CA SER A 187 -4.42 7.26 24.53
C SER A 187 -2.92 6.95 24.31
N ALA A 188 -2.54 5.68 24.38
CA ALA A 188 -1.18 5.23 24.11
C ALA A 188 -1.05 4.70 22.68
N TYR A 189 -0.08 5.23 21.95
CA TYR A 189 0.30 4.82 20.60
C TYR A 189 1.77 4.36 20.60
N LEU A 190 2.02 3.16 20.10
CA LEU A 190 3.36 2.56 20.08
C LEU A 190 3.70 2.01 18.70
N GLY A 191 4.76 2.52 18.08
CA GLY A 191 5.40 1.84 16.97
C GLY A 191 6.03 0.52 17.44
N VAL A 192 5.79 -0.55 16.70
CA VAL A 192 6.37 -1.87 16.94
C VAL A 192 7.31 -2.18 15.79
N GLY A 193 8.60 -2.27 16.11
CA GLY A 193 9.63 -2.76 15.22
C GLY A 193 10.13 -4.14 15.64
N ARG A 194 11.11 -4.63 14.89
CA ARG A 194 11.71 -5.95 15.08
C ARG A 194 12.29 -6.17 16.49
N THR A 195 12.90 -5.14 17.07
CA THR A 195 13.52 -5.21 18.42
C THR A 195 13.11 -4.06 19.35
N SER A 196 12.35 -3.09 18.85
CA SER A 196 11.90 -1.92 19.62
C SER A 196 10.37 -1.87 19.67
N PRO A 197 9.76 -1.43 20.78
CA PRO A 197 10.36 -1.11 22.08
C PRO A 197 10.95 -2.33 22.81
N GLY A 198 11.99 -2.10 23.62
CA GLY A 198 12.60 -3.12 24.48
C GLY A 198 11.71 -3.48 25.68
N PRO A 199 11.95 -4.65 26.33
CA PRO A 199 11.13 -5.13 27.43
C PRO A 199 11.14 -4.21 28.66
N ALA A 200 12.28 -3.60 29.02
CA ALA A 200 12.33 -2.68 30.17
C ALA A 200 11.46 -1.42 29.96
N LEU A 201 11.44 -0.89 28.73
CA LEU A 201 10.56 0.23 28.38
C LEU A 201 9.09 -0.21 28.46
N LEU A 202 8.74 -1.37 27.91
CA LEU A 202 7.37 -1.88 27.95
C LEU A 202 6.88 -2.10 29.40
N ASP A 203 7.70 -2.71 30.25
CA ASP A 203 7.40 -2.88 31.68
C ASP A 203 7.17 -1.52 32.39
N ARG A 204 8.01 -0.53 32.08
CA ARG A 204 7.86 0.83 32.63
C ARG A 204 6.54 1.45 32.22
N LEU A 205 6.21 1.39 30.92
CA LEU A 205 4.99 1.99 30.38
C LEU A 205 3.73 1.31 30.93
N ASP A 206 3.73 -0.03 31.04
CA ASP A 206 2.63 -0.76 31.67
C ASP A 206 2.40 -0.33 33.12
N ALA A 207 3.47 -0.15 33.90
CA ALA A 207 3.36 0.35 35.27
C ALA A 207 2.77 1.77 35.35
N GLN A 208 3.17 2.69 34.46
CA GLN A 208 2.63 4.05 34.45
C GLN A 208 1.17 4.12 34.00
N LEU A 209 0.80 3.31 33.00
CA LEU A 209 -0.58 3.21 32.52
C LEU A 209 -1.48 2.61 33.60
N ALA A 210 -1.04 1.54 34.28
CA ALA A 210 -1.77 0.94 35.39
C ALA A 210 -1.96 1.91 36.57
N ALA A 211 -0.99 2.81 36.80
CA ALA A 211 -1.07 3.85 37.82
C ALA A 211 -1.91 5.07 37.38
N GLY A 212 -2.34 5.16 36.12
CA GLY A 212 -3.10 6.29 35.59
C GLY A 212 -2.31 7.61 35.57
N ARG A 213 -0.97 7.53 35.49
CA ARG A 213 -0.07 8.70 35.55
C ARG A 213 0.13 9.38 34.20
N LEU A 214 -0.22 8.70 33.10
CA LEU A 214 -0.05 9.20 31.73
C LEU A 214 -1.39 9.71 31.19
N THR A 215 -1.35 10.84 30.50
CA THR A 215 -2.49 11.40 29.77
C THR A 215 -2.48 10.90 28.33
N SER A 216 -1.33 10.98 27.67
CA SER A 216 -1.10 10.42 26.34
C SER A 216 0.34 9.93 26.22
N LEU A 217 0.56 9.04 25.27
CA LEU A 217 1.86 8.44 24.98
C LEU A 217 1.96 8.20 23.48
N SER A 218 3.08 8.57 22.87
CA SER A 218 3.39 8.24 21.49
C SER A 218 4.84 7.81 21.36
N LEU A 219 5.08 6.54 21.01
CA LEU A 219 6.39 6.04 20.63
C LEU A 219 6.46 5.91 19.11
N SER A 220 7.36 6.66 18.48
CA SER A 220 7.76 6.41 17.10
C SER A 220 9.01 5.55 17.11
N VAL A 221 8.96 4.39 16.44
CA VAL A 221 10.17 3.65 16.08
C VAL A 221 10.77 4.26 14.82
N ALA A 222 12.08 4.17 14.67
CA ALA A 222 12.75 4.66 13.47
C ALA A 222 12.20 3.90 12.25
N ASP A 223 11.71 4.66 11.28
CA ASP A 223 11.27 4.13 9.99
C ASP A 223 12.53 3.85 9.14
N PRO A 224 12.69 2.63 8.59
CA PRO A 224 13.81 2.33 7.69
C PRO A 224 13.85 3.22 6.44
N VAL A 225 12.72 3.83 6.05
CA VAL A 225 12.56 4.64 4.82
C VAL A 225 12.58 6.15 5.11
N ALA A 226 12.11 6.62 6.27
CA ALA A 226 11.86 8.06 6.52
C ALA A 226 13.06 8.88 7.06
N GLY A 227 14.29 8.36 7.00
CA GLY A 227 15.51 9.14 7.27
C GLY A 227 16.09 9.00 8.70
N PRO A 228 16.92 9.95 9.16
CA PRO A 228 17.87 9.76 10.27
C PRO A 228 17.26 9.87 11.69
N VAL A 229 15.95 9.93 11.84
CA VAL A 229 15.33 10.12 13.16
C VAL A 229 15.34 8.79 13.91
N GLY A 230 16.07 8.73 15.03
CA GLY A 230 16.08 7.58 15.94
C GLY A 230 14.72 7.39 16.64
N PRO A 231 14.53 6.27 17.35
CA PRO A 231 13.27 6.03 18.08
C PRO A 231 13.03 7.16 19.09
N THR A 232 11.81 7.69 19.12
CA THR A 232 11.44 8.86 19.94
C THR A 232 10.14 8.60 20.69
N LEU A 233 10.16 8.87 21.98
CA LEU A 233 9.04 8.72 22.90
C LEU A 233 8.51 10.08 23.36
N TRP A 234 7.24 10.36 23.10
CA TRP A 234 6.53 11.52 23.62
C TRP A 234 5.56 11.09 24.72
N VAL A 235 5.60 11.77 25.87
CA VAL A 235 4.76 11.47 27.03
C VAL A 235 4.10 12.74 27.55
N GLU A 236 2.78 12.70 27.73
CA GLU A 236 2.07 13.77 28.42
C GLU A 236 1.64 13.33 29.83
N THR A 237 2.03 14.09 30.84
CA THR A 237 1.76 13.78 32.25
C THR A 237 1.79 15.03 33.13
N ARG A 238 1.03 15.02 34.23
CA ARG A 238 1.14 16.06 35.26
C ARG A 238 2.41 15.92 36.10
N GLU A 239 3.06 14.77 36.08
CA GLU A 239 4.21 14.41 36.91
C GLU A 239 5.53 14.44 36.13
N VAL A 240 5.74 15.51 35.34
CA VAL A 240 6.81 15.61 34.33
C VAL A 240 8.19 15.16 34.85
N VAL A 241 8.66 15.75 35.94
CA VAL A 241 10.01 15.47 36.48
C VAL A 241 10.14 14.02 36.95
N SER A 242 9.15 13.50 37.66
CA SER A 242 9.19 12.11 38.16
C SER A 242 9.20 11.11 37.01
N ILE A 243 8.37 11.32 35.98
CA ILE A 243 8.32 10.42 34.82
C ILE A 243 9.61 10.52 34.00
N ALA A 244 10.17 11.72 33.83
CA ALA A 244 11.45 11.90 33.15
C ALA A 244 12.62 11.19 33.87
N ASP A 245 12.71 11.29 35.20
CA ASP A 245 13.71 10.58 36.00
C ASP A 245 13.57 9.06 35.86
N GLU A 246 12.34 8.57 35.86
CA GLU A 246 12.03 7.15 35.70
C GLU A 246 12.38 6.61 34.30
N LEU A 247 12.12 7.39 33.25
CA LEU A 247 12.51 7.06 31.87
C LEU A 247 14.03 7.11 31.69
N ALA A 248 14.70 8.13 32.23
CA ALA A 248 16.17 8.24 32.24
C ALA A 248 16.83 7.04 32.95
N ALA A 249 16.21 6.53 34.01
CA ALA A 249 16.66 5.33 34.73
C ALA A 249 16.27 3.99 34.05
N THR A 250 15.49 4.02 32.97
CA THR A 250 15.02 2.81 32.27
C THR A 250 16.03 2.42 31.21
N THR A 251 16.54 1.19 31.28
CA THR A 251 17.53 0.64 30.35
C THR A 251 17.02 0.65 28.91
N ASP A 252 17.92 0.94 27.97
CA ASP A 252 17.68 0.76 26.54
C ASP A 252 18.58 -0.37 26.06
N GLU A 253 18.06 -1.60 26.11
CA GLU A 253 18.87 -2.82 25.97
C GLU A 253 19.56 -2.91 24.62
N GLU A 254 18.88 -2.50 23.57
CA GLU A 254 19.40 -2.53 22.19
C GLU A 254 20.42 -1.41 21.94
N ALA A 255 20.18 -0.21 22.50
CA ALA A 255 21.18 0.85 22.41
C ALA A 255 22.42 0.56 23.27
N ASP A 256 22.25 -0.12 24.40
CA ASP A 256 23.35 -0.61 25.24
C ASP A 256 24.14 -1.74 24.55
N ALA A 257 23.46 -2.58 23.76
CA ALA A 257 24.08 -3.58 22.90
C ALA A 257 24.74 -2.99 21.63
N GLY A 258 24.52 -1.70 21.34
CA GLY A 258 25.04 -1.03 20.16
C GLY A 258 24.37 -1.45 18.85
N THR A 259 23.17 -2.03 18.92
CA THR A 259 22.42 -2.51 17.74
C THR A 259 21.51 -1.44 17.13
N ARG A 260 21.21 -0.36 17.86
CA ARG A 260 20.41 0.77 17.36
C ARG A 260 20.69 2.09 18.07
N ASP A 261 20.21 3.18 17.47
CA ASP A 261 20.14 4.49 18.11
C ASP A 261 19.34 4.41 19.43
N ARG A 262 19.85 5.09 20.45
CA ARG A 262 19.19 5.19 21.76
C ARG A 262 17.86 5.93 21.63
N THR A 263 16.86 5.47 22.36
CA THR A 263 15.54 6.08 22.36
C THR A 263 15.60 7.42 23.07
N GLY A 264 15.32 8.49 22.34
CA GLY A 264 15.10 9.81 22.91
C GLY A 264 13.70 9.91 23.50
N PHE A 265 13.51 10.72 24.54
CA PHE A 265 12.18 11.00 25.06
C PHE A 265 11.99 12.47 25.37
N THR A 266 10.74 12.90 25.29
CA THR A 266 10.25 14.21 25.76
C THR A 266 9.03 13.99 26.64
N VAL A 267 9.05 14.59 27.82
CA VAL A 267 7.93 14.57 28.77
C VAL A 267 7.37 15.98 28.93
N SER A 268 6.07 16.13 28.70
CA SER A 268 5.38 17.43 28.70
C SER A 268 4.15 17.42 29.61
N PRO A 269 3.75 18.58 30.17
CA PRO A 269 2.47 18.71 30.87
C PRO A 269 1.29 18.69 29.89
N PRO A 270 0.10 18.19 30.29
CA PRO A 270 -1.09 18.30 29.45
C PRO A 270 -1.48 19.77 29.23
N ASP A 271 -2.03 20.08 28.05
CA ASP A 271 -2.64 21.36 27.67
C ASP A 271 -1.70 22.59 27.61
N VAL A 272 -0.38 22.41 27.56
CA VAL A 272 0.57 23.51 27.35
C VAL A 272 1.67 23.10 26.36
N ALA A 273 1.42 23.31 25.05
CA ALA A 273 2.49 23.26 24.06
C ALA A 273 3.37 24.52 24.21
N GLY A 274 4.58 24.38 24.77
CA GLY A 274 5.50 25.51 24.87
C GLY A 274 6.69 25.34 25.81
N VAL A 275 7.75 24.71 25.31
CA VAL A 275 9.22 24.90 25.48
C VAL A 275 9.83 25.05 26.89
N ASP A 276 9.18 25.66 27.88
CA ASP A 276 9.80 25.97 29.18
C ASP A 276 9.49 24.95 30.29
N ARG A 277 8.72 23.89 30.00
CA ARG A 277 8.37 22.84 30.96
C ARG A 277 8.61 21.42 30.47
N ASP A 278 9.09 21.27 29.24
CA ASP A 278 9.40 19.97 28.68
C ASP A 278 10.71 19.46 29.29
N VAL A 279 10.77 18.16 29.55
CA VAL A 279 12.00 17.51 29.97
C VAL A 279 12.39 16.49 28.92
N ASP A 280 13.49 16.78 28.23
CA ASP A 280 14.10 15.90 27.25
C ASP A 280 15.16 15.00 27.89
N GLY A 281 15.31 13.80 27.35
CA GLY A 281 16.32 12.86 27.79
C GLY A 281 16.50 11.67 26.86
N TRP A 282 17.28 10.72 27.33
CA TRP A 282 17.59 9.47 26.62
C TRP A 282 17.44 8.32 27.60
N LEU A 283 16.83 7.22 27.16
CA LEU A 283 16.67 6.04 28.00
C LEU A 283 18.04 5.49 28.46
N GLY A 284 18.18 5.26 29.76
CA GLY A 284 19.38 4.71 30.38
C GLY A 284 20.51 5.72 30.59
N LEU A 285 20.29 7.01 30.33
CA LEU A 285 21.27 8.08 30.56
C LEU A 285 20.72 9.12 31.56
N PRO A 286 21.58 9.71 32.43
CA PRO A 286 21.16 10.80 33.30
C PRO A 286 20.55 11.97 32.52
N LEU A 287 19.54 12.62 33.10
CA LEU A 287 18.95 13.83 32.52
C LEU A 287 20.02 14.90 32.26
N GLY A 288 19.89 15.61 31.13
CA GLY A 288 20.87 16.59 30.67
C GLY A 288 22.11 15.99 29.99
N SER A 289 22.15 14.67 29.76
CA SER A 289 23.19 14.06 28.92
C SER A 289 23.14 14.63 27.50
N PRO A 290 24.29 14.86 26.84
CA PRO A 290 24.30 15.25 25.43
C PRO A 290 23.70 14.14 24.55
N PRO A 291 23.23 14.46 23.33
CA PRO A 291 22.77 13.45 22.39
C PRO A 291 23.82 12.34 22.21
N PRO A 292 23.43 11.05 22.36
CA PRO A 292 24.33 9.95 22.17
C PRO A 292 24.75 9.86 20.69
N PRO A 293 25.92 9.29 20.41
CA PRO A 293 26.32 9.04 19.03
C PRO A 293 25.30 8.10 18.37
N THR A 294 24.93 8.43 17.13
CA THR A 294 24.13 7.52 16.31
C THR A 294 24.94 6.26 16.03
N VAL A 295 24.31 5.09 16.15
CA VAL A 295 24.91 3.84 15.72
C VAL A 295 25.20 3.96 14.22
N PRO A 296 26.41 3.60 13.76
CA PRO A 296 26.70 3.54 12.33
C PRO A 296 25.67 2.61 11.70
N ARG A 297 24.73 3.19 10.95
CA ARG A 297 23.76 2.38 10.23
C ARG A 297 24.58 1.57 9.24
N ILE A 298 24.51 0.25 9.36
CA ILE A 298 24.65 -0.59 8.18
C ILE A 298 23.48 -0.13 7.32
N THR A 299 23.73 0.80 6.40
CA THR A 299 22.86 0.96 5.24
C THR A 299 22.54 -0.45 4.78
N PRO A 300 21.25 -0.81 4.55
CA PRO A 300 20.94 -2.06 3.86
C PRO A 300 21.97 -2.18 2.75
N ASP A 301 22.72 -3.30 2.74
CA ASP A 301 23.88 -3.47 1.86
C ASP A 301 23.57 -2.77 0.55
N ALA A 302 24.43 -1.82 0.16
CA ALA A 302 24.30 -1.18 -1.14
C ALA A 302 23.92 -2.28 -2.13
N PRO A 303 22.82 -2.11 -2.91
CA PRO A 303 22.24 -3.19 -3.70
C PRO A 303 23.39 -3.94 -4.35
N PRO A 304 23.43 -5.29 -4.20
CA PRO A 304 24.61 -6.07 -4.54
C PRO A 304 25.11 -5.58 -5.89
N ALA A 305 26.39 -5.21 -5.95
CA ALA A 305 26.96 -4.52 -7.11
C ALA A 305 26.48 -5.21 -8.39
N PRO A 306 25.99 -4.45 -9.38
CA PRO A 306 25.35 -5.05 -10.54
C PRO A 306 26.28 -6.09 -11.15
N LEU A 307 25.76 -7.29 -11.38
CA LEU A 307 26.51 -8.36 -12.01
C LEU A 307 27.06 -7.83 -13.33
N THR A 308 28.34 -8.09 -13.59
CA THR A 308 28.92 -7.78 -14.89
C THR A 308 28.28 -8.64 -15.96
N GLU A 309 28.30 -8.19 -17.22
CA GLU A 309 27.80 -8.99 -18.35
C GLU A 309 28.43 -10.39 -18.38
N ALA A 310 29.71 -10.52 -18.02
CA ALA A 310 30.39 -11.81 -17.96
C ALA A 310 29.82 -12.75 -16.87
N GLU A 311 29.34 -12.21 -15.75
CA GLU A 311 28.74 -12.96 -14.64
C GLU A 311 27.27 -13.32 -14.93
N LEU A 312 26.53 -12.47 -15.64
CA LEU A 312 25.19 -12.80 -16.11
C LEU A 312 25.21 -13.99 -17.09
N GLN A 313 26.28 -14.09 -17.90
CA GLN A 313 26.44 -15.17 -18.87
C GLN A 313 26.82 -16.53 -18.26
N THR A 314 27.23 -16.59 -16.98
CA THR A 314 27.57 -17.86 -16.31
C THR A 314 26.40 -18.53 -15.58
N VAL A 315 25.28 -17.84 -15.38
CA VAL A 315 24.05 -18.40 -14.80
C VAL A 315 23.34 -19.25 -15.85
N ASP A 316 23.02 -20.51 -15.51
CA ASP A 316 22.26 -21.40 -16.39
C ASP A 316 20.76 -21.07 -16.31
N LEU A 317 20.24 -20.44 -17.36
CA LEU A 317 18.83 -20.07 -17.50
C LEU A 317 18.20 -20.72 -18.74
N THR A 318 18.71 -21.90 -19.13
CA THR A 318 18.28 -22.57 -20.37
C THR A 318 16.77 -22.88 -20.36
N GLU A 319 16.21 -23.23 -19.21
CA GLU A 319 14.77 -23.52 -19.07
C GLU A 319 13.93 -22.24 -19.15
N GLU A 320 14.37 -21.16 -18.50
CA GLU A 320 13.72 -19.83 -18.54
C GLU A 320 13.79 -19.22 -19.94
N GLU A 321 14.91 -19.35 -20.65
CA GLU A 321 15.05 -18.93 -22.04
C GLU A 321 14.11 -19.72 -22.97
N ALA A 322 13.95 -21.02 -22.74
CA ALA A 322 12.99 -21.84 -23.48
C ALA A 322 11.54 -21.45 -23.18
N ALA A 323 11.21 -21.19 -21.91
CA ALA A 323 9.86 -20.78 -21.48
C ALA A 323 9.46 -19.41 -22.04
N VAL A 324 10.33 -18.40 -21.92
CA VAL A 324 10.08 -17.05 -22.46
C VAL A 324 9.95 -17.09 -23.99
N ARG A 325 10.79 -17.88 -24.67
CA ARG A 325 10.69 -18.05 -26.12
C ARG A 325 9.38 -18.73 -26.53
N ALA A 326 9.03 -19.85 -25.89
CA ALA A 326 7.80 -20.58 -26.18
C ALA A 326 6.55 -19.72 -25.94
N PHE A 327 6.55 -18.91 -24.88
CA PHE A 327 5.48 -17.96 -24.57
C PHE A 327 5.31 -16.89 -25.67
N LEU A 328 6.42 -16.28 -26.11
CA LEU A 328 6.38 -15.26 -27.16
C LEU A 328 6.02 -15.86 -28.53
N ASP A 329 6.52 -17.06 -28.85
CA ASP A 329 6.16 -17.77 -30.09
C ASP A 329 4.66 -18.10 -30.13
N ALA A 330 4.09 -18.57 -29.02
CA ALA A 330 2.65 -18.81 -28.90
C ALA A 330 1.85 -17.51 -29.05
N SER A 331 2.34 -16.41 -28.47
CA SER A 331 1.71 -15.09 -28.60
C SER A 331 1.76 -14.58 -30.05
N VAL A 332 2.89 -14.74 -30.75
CA VAL A 332 3.02 -14.39 -32.17
C VAL A 332 2.08 -15.22 -33.03
N ALA A 333 1.95 -16.52 -32.78
CA ALA A 333 1.05 -17.39 -33.55
C ALA A 333 -0.41 -16.90 -33.52
N LEU A 334 -0.85 -16.33 -32.39
CA LEU A 334 -2.20 -15.77 -32.23
C LEU A 334 -2.42 -14.48 -33.03
N THR A 335 -1.35 -13.76 -33.37
CA THR A 335 -1.45 -12.58 -34.24
C THR A 335 -1.67 -12.92 -35.71
N GLY A 336 -1.49 -14.19 -36.10
CA GLY A 336 -1.66 -14.66 -37.48
C GLY A 336 -0.56 -14.23 -38.45
N VAL A 337 0.53 -13.64 -37.95
CA VAL A 337 1.69 -13.21 -38.74
C VAL A 337 2.97 -13.88 -38.24
N GLU A 338 3.93 -14.07 -39.14
CA GLU A 338 5.26 -14.57 -38.77
C GLU A 338 6.12 -13.44 -38.21
N ALA A 339 6.69 -13.65 -37.03
CA ALA A 339 7.63 -12.74 -36.40
C ALA A 339 8.74 -13.53 -35.70
N VAL A 340 9.95 -12.99 -35.68
CA VAL A 340 11.11 -13.64 -35.06
C VAL A 340 11.24 -13.16 -33.63
N VAL A 341 11.14 -14.09 -32.68
CA VAL A 341 11.37 -13.81 -31.26
C VAL A 341 12.86 -13.64 -30.99
N ALA A 342 13.23 -12.49 -30.43
CA ALA A 342 14.55 -12.23 -29.90
C ALA A 342 14.55 -12.48 -28.38
N VAL A 343 15.48 -13.29 -27.90
CA VAL A 343 15.78 -13.43 -26.46
C VAL A 343 17.15 -12.82 -26.28
N ASP A 344 17.16 -11.58 -25.80
CA ASP A 344 18.30 -10.67 -25.97
C ASP A 344 18.96 -10.25 -24.64
N GLY A 345 18.46 -10.71 -23.50
CA GLY A 345 19.02 -10.27 -22.22
C GLY A 345 18.77 -11.19 -21.06
N ARG A 346 19.85 -11.46 -20.33
CA ARG A 346 19.82 -11.84 -18.92
C ARG A 346 19.94 -10.54 -18.13
N GLU A 347 18.99 -10.28 -17.26
CA GLU A 347 19.01 -9.07 -16.43
C GLU A 347 18.93 -9.45 -14.96
N GLN A 348 19.67 -8.70 -14.13
CA GLN A 348 19.61 -8.87 -12.69
C GLN A 348 18.26 -8.36 -12.18
N CYS A 349 17.64 -9.13 -11.30
CA CYS A 349 16.42 -8.73 -10.63
C CYS A 349 16.68 -7.63 -9.62
N GLU A 350 15.82 -6.62 -9.61
CA GLU A 350 15.93 -5.47 -8.72
C GLU A 350 16.09 -5.90 -7.25
N GLY A 351 17.11 -5.34 -6.58
CA GLY A 351 17.38 -5.62 -5.17
C GLY A 351 17.92 -7.03 -4.85
N SER A 352 18.27 -7.86 -5.84
CA SER A 352 18.78 -9.22 -5.60
C SER A 352 19.92 -9.61 -6.54
N LEU A 353 20.65 -10.69 -6.23
CA LEU A 353 21.64 -11.31 -7.13
C LEU A 353 21.02 -12.28 -8.15
N ARG A 354 19.70 -12.46 -8.12
CA ARG A 354 18.99 -13.36 -9.03
C ARG A 354 18.94 -12.78 -10.43
N VAL A 355 18.89 -13.65 -11.42
CA VAL A 355 18.87 -13.27 -12.84
C VAL A 355 17.56 -13.73 -13.46
N ARG A 356 17.02 -12.94 -14.38
CA ARG A 356 15.85 -13.29 -15.18
C ARG A 356 16.15 -13.13 -16.67
N VAL A 357 15.41 -13.84 -17.48
CA VAL A 357 15.48 -13.77 -18.94
C VAL A 357 14.45 -12.78 -19.43
N ARG A 358 14.85 -11.95 -20.40
CA ARG A 358 13.95 -11.06 -21.14
C ARG A 358 13.94 -11.41 -22.63
N GLY A 359 12.74 -11.58 -23.15
CA GLY A 359 12.47 -11.74 -24.57
C GLY A 359 11.61 -10.62 -25.10
N TRP A 360 11.74 -10.35 -26.40
CA TRP A 360 10.91 -9.37 -27.10
C TRP A 360 10.69 -9.77 -28.55
N VAL A 361 9.59 -9.30 -29.12
CA VAL A 361 9.24 -9.50 -30.53
C VAL A 361 8.37 -8.34 -31.01
N VAL A 362 8.47 -8.02 -32.30
CA VAL A 362 7.55 -7.11 -32.97
C VAL A 362 6.82 -7.91 -34.04
N ALA A 363 5.53 -8.13 -33.84
CA ALA A 363 4.65 -8.80 -34.79
C ALA A 363 4.09 -7.77 -35.79
N PRO A 364 4.46 -7.84 -37.09
CA PRO A 364 4.11 -6.81 -38.08
C PRO A 364 2.67 -6.98 -38.60
N VAL A 365 1.70 -6.90 -37.69
CA VAL A 365 0.28 -7.17 -37.97
C VAL A 365 -0.30 -6.26 -39.07
N PHE A 366 0.19 -5.03 -39.20
CA PHE A 366 -0.28 -4.08 -40.21
C PHE A 366 0.05 -4.44 -41.66
N LEU A 367 0.89 -5.46 -41.88
CA LEU A 367 1.10 -6.02 -43.22
C LEU A 367 -0.10 -6.87 -43.70
N HIS A 368 -0.98 -7.26 -42.78
CA HIS A 368 -2.06 -8.21 -43.02
C HIS A 368 -3.44 -7.73 -42.57
N VAL A 369 -3.49 -6.83 -41.59
CA VAL A 369 -4.75 -6.26 -41.05
C VAL A 369 -4.64 -4.74 -40.93
N ASP A 370 -5.73 -4.02 -41.19
CA ASP A 370 -5.77 -2.55 -41.08
C ASP A 370 -5.86 -2.06 -39.61
N ASP A 371 -6.22 -2.98 -38.71
CA ASP A 371 -6.39 -2.72 -37.27
C ASP A 371 -5.74 -3.85 -36.45
N ALA A 372 -4.95 -3.45 -35.45
CA ALA A 372 -4.24 -4.35 -34.55
C ALA A 372 -5.11 -4.83 -33.37
N GLN A 373 -6.33 -4.30 -33.19
CA GLN A 373 -7.19 -4.62 -32.05
C GLN A 373 -7.52 -6.12 -31.96
N VAL A 374 -7.87 -6.76 -33.08
CA VAL A 374 -8.23 -8.19 -33.09
C VAL A 374 -7.02 -9.08 -32.70
N PRO A 375 -5.82 -8.91 -33.29
CA PRO A 375 -4.61 -9.58 -32.81
C PRO A 375 -4.26 -9.27 -31.35
N PHE A 376 -4.45 -8.03 -30.90
CA PHE A 376 -4.19 -7.60 -29.52
C PHE A 376 -5.08 -8.33 -28.52
N ASP A 377 -6.39 -8.40 -28.80
CA ASP A 377 -7.38 -9.07 -27.95
C ASP A 377 -7.10 -10.57 -27.88
N ALA A 378 -6.71 -11.20 -29.00
CA ALA A 378 -6.36 -12.61 -29.03
C ALA A 378 -5.14 -12.94 -28.17
N VAL A 379 -4.10 -12.10 -28.21
CA VAL A 379 -2.89 -12.26 -27.40
C VAL A 379 -3.21 -12.08 -25.91
N THR A 380 -3.91 -11.01 -25.54
CA THR A 380 -4.22 -10.72 -24.13
C THR A 380 -5.22 -11.70 -23.51
N ALA A 381 -6.17 -12.23 -24.30
CA ALA A 381 -7.02 -13.34 -23.86
C ALA A 381 -6.20 -14.60 -23.52
N SER A 382 -5.25 -14.97 -24.38
CA SER A 382 -4.35 -16.11 -24.13
C SER A 382 -3.45 -15.88 -22.91
N TRP A 383 -3.00 -14.66 -22.67
CA TRP A 383 -2.22 -14.33 -21.46
C TRP A 383 -3.06 -14.50 -20.20
N THR A 384 -4.34 -14.11 -20.26
CA THR A 384 -5.30 -14.34 -19.18
C THR A 384 -5.48 -15.84 -18.91
N ASP A 385 -5.66 -16.65 -19.96
CA ASP A 385 -5.76 -18.11 -19.84
C ASP A 385 -4.51 -18.75 -19.24
N GLN A 386 -3.35 -18.11 -19.40
CA GLN A 386 -2.06 -18.53 -18.84
C GLN A 386 -1.80 -17.98 -17.42
N GLY A 387 -2.78 -17.31 -16.82
CA GLY A 387 -2.73 -16.83 -15.44
C GLY A 387 -2.04 -15.47 -15.26
N LEU A 388 -1.74 -14.75 -16.34
CA LEU A 388 -1.30 -13.35 -16.26
C LEU A 388 -2.51 -12.45 -16.03
N ARG A 389 -2.34 -11.41 -15.21
CA ARG A 389 -3.36 -10.38 -14.99
C ARG A 389 -2.82 -9.00 -15.39
N PRO A 390 -3.66 -8.11 -15.92
CA PRO A 390 -3.25 -6.74 -16.20
C PRO A 390 -3.00 -6.02 -14.87
N VAL A 391 -1.83 -5.44 -14.71
CA VAL A 391 -1.43 -4.74 -13.47
C VAL A 391 -1.30 -3.23 -13.66
N ASP A 392 -0.97 -2.79 -14.85
CA ASP A 392 -0.79 -1.36 -15.16
C ASP A 392 -0.94 -1.10 -16.67
N ARG A 393 -1.20 0.16 -17.04
CA ARG A 393 -1.22 0.63 -18.41
C ARG A 393 -0.69 2.05 -18.49
N ALA A 394 0.38 2.25 -19.25
CA ALA A 394 1.01 3.56 -19.46
C ALA A 394 1.35 3.79 -20.93
N LEU A 395 0.93 4.94 -21.50
CA LEU A 395 1.28 5.37 -22.86
C LEU A 395 0.99 4.32 -23.97
N GLY A 396 -0.08 3.53 -23.80
CA GLY A 396 -0.47 2.46 -24.72
C GLY A 396 0.37 1.18 -24.61
N LEU A 397 1.21 1.07 -23.57
CA LEU A 397 1.82 -0.17 -23.12
C LEU A 397 0.94 -0.78 -22.02
N ASP A 398 0.51 -2.01 -22.23
CA ASP A 398 -0.19 -2.80 -21.24
C ASP A 398 0.81 -3.70 -20.53
N ILE A 399 0.77 -3.69 -19.20
CA ILE A 399 1.68 -4.43 -18.34
C ILE A 399 0.90 -5.53 -17.64
N TRP A 400 1.41 -6.75 -17.74
CA TRP A 400 0.80 -7.96 -17.23
C TRP A 400 1.78 -8.69 -16.32
N ALA A 401 1.30 -9.25 -15.22
CA ALA A 401 2.14 -10.00 -14.27
C ALA A 401 1.39 -11.16 -13.63
N THR A 402 2.15 -12.12 -13.09
CA THR A 402 1.62 -13.23 -12.28
C THR A 402 1.58 -12.86 -10.80
N GLN A 403 0.52 -13.22 -10.08
CA GLN A 403 0.34 -12.97 -8.62
C GLN A 403 1.14 -13.97 -7.72
N GLY A 404 2.21 -14.59 -8.24
CA GLY A 404 3.01 -15.60 -7.53
C GLY A 404 4.06 -16.26 -8.42
N SER A 405 4.61 -17.42 -8.04
CA SER A 405 5.46 -18.24 -8.93
C SER A 405 4.57 -18.89 -10.00
N GLY A 406 4.34 -18.18 -11.11
CA GLY A 406 3.48 -18.63 -12.19
C GLY A 406 3.90 -19.99 -12.75
N ALA A 407 2.92 -20.83 -13.12
CA ALA A 407 3.12 -22.19 -13.64
C ALA A 407 3.85 -22.25 -15.00
N SER A 408 4.04 -21.10 -15.67
CA SER A 408 4.47 -21.00 -17.06
C SER A 408 5.93 -20.55 -17.23
N GLY A 409 6.68 -20.35 -16.14
CA GLY A 409 8.06 -19.83 -16.18
C GLY A 409 8.20 -18.34 -16.54
N VAL A 410 7.10 -17.69 -16.93
CA VAL A 410 6.99 -16.25 -17.21
C VAL A 410 6.34 -15.55 -16.01
N ALA A 411 6.98 -14.49 -15.52
CA ALA A 411 6.49 -13.69 -14.39
C ALA A 411 5.79 -12.39 -14.83
N GLY A 412 6.08 -11.92 -16.04
CA GLY A 412 5.46 -10.72 -16.58
C GLY A 412 5.55 -10.63 -18.09
N ALA A 413 4.63 -9.89 -18.68
CA ALA A 413 4.57 -9.63 -20.11
C ALA A 413 4.08 -8.20 -20.37
N THR A 414 4.48 -7.63 -21.50
CA THR A 414 3.95 -6.34 -21.93
C THR A 414 3.59 -6.37 -23.41
N ILE A 415 2.53 -5.65 -23.76
CA ILE A 415 2.06 -5.51 -25.15
C ILE A 415 1.80 -4.04 -25.46
N ARG A 416 2.23 -3.61 -26.63
CA ARG A 416 2.01 -2.25 -27.12
C ARG A 416 1.80 -2.21 -28.62
N GLY A 417 0.82 -1.43 -29.06
CA GLY A 417 0.71 -1.02 -30.46
C GLY A 417 1.80 0.00 -30.82
N THR A 418 2.57 -0.27 -31.86
CA THR A 418 3.59 0.63 -32.42
C THR A 418 3.27 0.93 -33.90
N ALA A 419 4.03 1.82 -34.54
CA ALA A 419 3.89 2.05 -35.98
C ALA A 419 4.28 0.81 -36.83
N GLU A 420 5.02 -0.13 -36.25
CA GLU A 420 5.56 -1.31 -36.91
C GLU A 420 4.70 -2.56 -36.69
N GLY A 421 3.75 -2.52 -35.74
CA GLY A 421 2.88 -3.64 -35.40
C GLY A 421 2.62 -3.75 -33.90
N LEU A 422 2.49 -4.98 -33.40
CA LEU A 422 2.39 -5.25 -31.97
C LEU A 422 3.78 -5.58 -31.41
N SER A 423 4.26 -4.75 -30.48
CA SER A 423 5.47 -5.02 -29.70
C SER A 423 5.07 -5.82 -28.46
N LEU A 424 5.63 -7.02 -28.35
CA LEU A 424 5.45 -7.92 -27.20
C LEU A 424 6.78 -8.08 -26.49
N SER A 425 6.76 -8.10 -25.16
CA SER A 425 7.92 -8.55 -24.38
C SER A 425 7.47 -9.41 -23.22
N ALA A 426 8.35 -10.31 -22.77
CA ALA A 426 8.10 -11.19 -21.65
C ALA A 426 9.36 -11.35 -20.81
N THR A 427 9.17 -11.52 -19.50
CA THR A 427 10.23 -11.73 -18.53
C THR A 427 9.97 -12.97 -17.72
N SER A 428 11.00 -13.80 -17.51
CA SER A 428 10.91 -14.94 -16.60
C SER A 428 10.80 -14.51 -15.14
N ALA A 429 10.44 -15.45 -14.26
CA ALA A 429 10.68 -15.28 -12.84
C ALA A 429 12.19 -15.13 -12.55
N CYS A 430 12.53 -14.54 -11.40
CA CYS A 430 13.91 -14.42 -10.94
C CYS A 430 14.46 -15.80 -10.54
N GLY A 431 15.30 -16.37 -11.40
CA GLY A 431 16.04 -17.62 -11.18
C GLY A 431 17.32 -17.41 -10.36
N SER A 432 17.78 -18.48 -9.70
CA SER A 432 18.94 -18.46 -8.79
C SER A 432 20.28 -18.48 -9.49
#